data_AF-A0A6P1IQZ3-F1
#
_entry.id   AF-A0A6P1IQZ3-F1
#
_cell.length_a   1.000
_cell.length_b   1.000
_cell.length_c   1.000
_cell.angle_alpha   90.00
_cell.angle_beta   90.00
_cell.angle_gamma   90.00
#
_symmetry.space_group_name_H-M   'P 1'
#
loop_
_entity.id
_entity.type
_entity.pdbx_description
1 polymer ?
#
loop_
_entity_poly.entity_id
_entity_poly.type
_entity_poly.pdbx_seq_one_letter_code
_entity_poly.pdbx_strand_id
1 'polypeptide(L)'
;MKQQLNLISRIRDITSILILRTLLPFEVAALEFDDGSRIEEDGTKRHVFDGTGASLISSEALGDNLVLTAHEALLQDATSDLNLCLQVLGVNKAIWSVDAEALFDRICAVDAAWSLLRVLRLAQPEGDVLALAEKLGTIAHQWAHLRQLQFDGQHISPAQIKLIEQIEGYAAKPTTLSDLVVKLVLQPDPRGSAMSVRFKGGDYDREMPSLDLSWRVASPMRAALPEKATAKKTSRTVLGVKVTGSMLPKPTKLPQDVLDALAGAQIDGREVKLIKRMKPALYQKVSDVLVELGGLWHTAQQAHVFPDGVEEHQVRQSIDDVLATGEIYTAQDFEFFATQRPEVNRMVMLADLRPGMKVLEPSAGTGAIALAAAEVVGKSNVTCFELMQRNVQTLQALGFAVDGPRDFLEVPAQASFDVVLANPPFSGSKDVAHIEHAMRFLKPGGRLVAICSTSWTHANSAIARAFQNWVDDHSIAVEDIEAGAFRASGTDVATKLLVLQAPRAAAAAKTEEPTEAAYASTALEVDTPRITGKPAPDTVMEDLANAFF
;
A
#
# COMPACT_ATOMS: atom_id res chain seq x y z
N MET A 1 -19.50 -17.22 -2.45
CA MET A 1 -20.67 -16.49 -2.97
C MET A 1 -20.79 -15.05 -2.49
N LYS A 2 -21.16 -14.74 -1.23
CA LYS A 2 -21.40 -13.34 -0.78
C LYS A 2 -20.28 -12.34 -1.12
N GLN A 3 -19.03 -12.71 -0.84
CA GLN A 3 -17.85 -11.90 -1.16
C GLN A 3 -17.69 -11.68 -2.68
N GLN A 4 -17.93 -12.71 -3.50
CA GLN A 4 -17.89 -12.59 -4.97
C GLN A 4 -19.01 -11.70 -5.48
N LEU A 5 -20.24 -11.88 -5.01
CA LEU A 5 -21.37 -11.04 -5.41
C LEU A 5 -21.11 -9.57 -5.08
N ASN A 6 -20.50 -9.28 -3.93
CA ASN A 6 -20.08 -7.93 -3.58
C ASN A 6 -19.09 -7.36 -4.61
N LEU A 7 -18.06 -8.11 -4.97
CA LEU A 7 -17.08 -7.69 -5.99
C LEU A 7 -17.69 -7.55 -7.39
N ILE A 8 -18.50 -8.52 -7.82
CA ILE A 8 -19.20 -8.48 -9.12
C ILE A 8 -20.11 -7.26 -9.20
N SER A 9 -20.73 -6.86 -8.09
CA SER A 9 -21.60 -5.67 -8.03
C SER A 9 -20.88 -4.34 -8.29
N ARG A 10 -19.53 -4.34 -8.26
CA ARG A 10 -18.67 -3.19 -8.55
C ARG A 10 -18.27 -3.08 -10.02
N ILE A 11 -18.41 -4.16 -10.80
CA ILE A 11 -18.13 -4.16 -12.24
C ILE A 11 -19.19 -3.27 -12.90
N ARG A 12 -18.75 -2.14 -13.45
CA ARG A 12 -19.60 -1.09 -14.02
C ARG A 12 -20.10 -1.49 -15.40
N ASP A 13 -19.24 -2.12 -16.18
CA ASP A 13 -19.50 -2.46 -17.58
C ASP A 13 -19.30 -3.97 -17.83
N ILE A 14 -20.16 -4.56 -18.65
CA ILE A 14 -20.04 -5.96 -19.07
C ILE A 14 -18.80 -6.20 -19.95
N THR A 15 -18.28 -5.14 -20.58
CA THR A 15 -17.13 -5.16 -21.49
C THR A 15 -15.95 -5.94 -20.91
N SER A 16 -15.61 -5.75 -19.63
CA SER A 16 -14.52 -6.51 -18.99
C SER A 16 -14.79 -8.02 -18.88
N ILE A 17 -16.04 -8.43 -18.72
CA ILE A 17 -16.45 -9.84 -18.71
C ILE A 17 -16.37 -10.42 -20.14
N LEU A 18 -16.78 -9.63 -21.14
CA LEU A 18 -16.68 -10.02 -22.55
C LEU A 18 -15.23 -10.14 -23.00
N ILE A 19 -14.36 -9.21 -22.62
CA ILE A 19 -12.91 -9.29 -22.82
C ILE A 19 -12.37 -10.62 -22.28
N LEU A 20 -12.76 -11.03 -21.08
CA LEU A 20 -12.30 -12.31 -20.52
C LEU A 20 -12.77 -13.53 -21.32
N ARG A 21 -14.01 -13.52 -21.85
CA ARG A 21 -14.49 -14.59 -22.74
C ARG A 21 -13.63 -14.69 -23.99
N THR A 22 -13.30 -13.56 -24.60
CA THR A 22 -12.49 -13.54 -25.83
C THR A 22 -11.05 -14.02 -25.63
N LEU A 23 -10.55 -14.16 -24.40
CA LEU A 23 -9.24 -14.76 -24.14
C LEU A 23 -9.23 -16.29 -24.37
N LEU A 24 -10.39 -16.94 -24.40
CA LEU A 24 -10.53 -18.39 -24.59
C LEU A 24 -10.40 -18.75 -26.08
N PRO A 25 -9.63 -19.79 -26.43
CA PRO A 25 -9.30 -20.10 -27.83
C PRO A 25 -10.50 -20.54 -28.67
N PHE A 26 -11.55 -21.06 -28.04
CA PHE A 26 -12.78 -21.50 -28.70
C PHE A 26 -13.88 -20.42 -28.77
N GLU A 27 -13.65 -19.26 -28.17
CA GLU A 27 -14.54 -18.10 -28.29
C GLU A 27 -14.13 -17.22 -29.47
N VAL A 28 -15.09 -16.45 -30.01
CA VAL A 28 -14.82 -15.52 -31.11
C VAL A 28 -14.07 -14.30 -30.56
N ALA A 29 -12.94 -13.95 -31.18
CA ALA A 29 -12.25 -12.71 -30.85
C ALA A 29 -13.07 -11.51 -31.33
N ALA A 30 -13.55 -10.69 -30.39
CA ALA A 30 -14.07 -9.36 -30.72
C ALA A 30 -12.87 -8.43 -30.96
N LEU A 31 -12.79 -7.78 -32.12
CA LEU A 31 -11.61 -6.98 -32.48
C LEU A 31 -11.57 -5.62 -31.77
N GLU A 32 -12.71 -5.02 -31.46
CA GLU A 32 -12.81 -3.71 -30.81
C GLU A 32 -14.09 -3.63 -29.95
N PHE A 33 -13.98 -3.00 -28.79
CA PHE A 33 -15.07 -2.78 -27.83
C PHE A 33 -15.41 -1.29 -27.73
N ASP A 34 -16.59 -0.97 -27.20
CA ASP A 34 -17.09 0.41 -27.09
C ASP A 34 -16.22 1.32 -26.22
N ASP A 35 -15.40 0.76 -25.32
CA ASP A 35 -14.44 1.48 -24.48
C ASP A 35 -13.09 1.74 -25.20
N GLY A 36 -12.98 1.38 -26.47
CA GLY A 36 -11.76 1.47 -27.28
C GLY A 36 -10.76 0.34 -27.04
N SER A 37 -11.03 -0.58 -26.11
CA SER A 37 -10.22 -1.77 -25.94
C SER A 37 -10.28 -2.63 -27.20
N ARG A 38 -9.18 -3.28 -27.55
CA ARG A 38 -9.07 -4.07 -28.79
C ARG A 38 -8.29 -5.34 -28.56
N ILE A 39 -8.52 -6.32 -29.43
CA ILE A 39 -7.88 -7.63 -29.35
C ILE A 39 -7.13 -7.93 -30.63
N GLU A 40 -5.88 -8.36 -30.47
CA GLU A 40 -5.07 -8.89 -31.55
C GLU A 40 -4.87 -10.39 -31.33
N GLU A 41 -4.98 -11.18 -32.40
CA GLU A 41 -4.75 -12.62 -32.41
C GLU A 41 -3.51 -12.94 -33.26
N ASP A 42 -2.55 -13.66 -32.67
CA ASP A 42 -1.35 -14.16 -33.34
C ASP A 42 -1.18 -15.66 -33.04
N GLY A 43 -1.66 -16.49 -33.97
CA GLY A 43 -1.64 -17.95 -33.83
C GLY A 43 -2.49 -18.41 -32.65
N THR A 44 -1.86 -18.94 -31.60
CA THR A 44 -2.52 -19.40 -30.37
C THR A 44 -2.57 -18.34 -29.27
N LYS A 45 -2.08 -17.13 -29.55
CA LYS A 45 -2.00 -16.03 -28.60
C LYS A 45 -3.06 -14.98 -28.88
N ARG A 46 -3.68 -14.46 -27.83
CA ARG A 46 -4.56 -13.29 -27.90
C ARG A 46 -4.02 -12.20 -26.97
N HIS A 47 -4.02 -10.97 -27.44
CA HIS A 47 -3.52 -9.80 -26.73
C HIS A 47 -4.62 -8.75 -26.64
N VAL A 48 -4.92 -8.29 -25.42
CA VAL A 48 -5.89 -7.23 -25.15
C VAL A 48 -5.15 -5.94 -24.88
N PHE A 49 -5.51 -4.90 -25.61
CA PHE A 49 -5.02 -3.53 -25.43
C PHE A 49 -6.15 -2.63 -24.97
N ASP A 50 -5.84 -1.60 -24.18
CA ASP A 50 -6.78 -0.54 -23.87
C ASP A 50 -6.94 0.45 -25.04
N GLY A 51 -7.85 1.43 -24.90
CA GLY A 51 -8.07 2.48 -25.90
C GLY A 51 -6.90 3.43 -26.13
N THR A 52 -5.84 3.36 -25.32
CA THR A 52 -4.58 4.09 -25.53
C THR A 52 -3.53 3.27 -26.29
N GLY A 53 -3.78 1.97 -26.48
CA GLY A 53 -2.87 1.01 -27.08
C GLY A 53 -1.93 0.33 -26.08
N ALA A 54 -2.12 0.49 -24.78
CA ALA A 54 -1.31 -0.20 -23.76
C ALA A 54 -1.79 -1.65 -23.58
N SER A 55 -0.86 -2.59 -23.46
CA SER A 55 -1.16 -4.01 -23.25
C SER A 55 -1.71 -4.24 -21.85
N LEU A 56 -2.90 -4.84 -21.73
CA LEU A 56 -3.57 -5.12 -20.46
C LEU A 56 -3.37 -6.58 -20.03
N ILE A 57 -3.79 -7.52 -20.87
CA ILE A 57 -3.71 -8.96 -20.59
C ILE A 57 -3.54 -9.73 -21.89
N SER A 58 -2.82 -10.83 -21.86
CA SER A 58 -2.74 -11.77 -22.98
C SER A 58 -3.03 -13.20 -22.54
N SER A 59 -3.46 -14.03 -23.48
CA SER A 59 -3.64 -15.46 -23.28
C SER A 59 -2.84 -16.26 -24.31
N GLU A 60 -2.40 -17.45 -23.91
CA GLU A 60 -1.77 -18.44 -24.80
C GLU A 60 -2.33 -19.83 -24.47
N ALA A 61 -2.86 -20.52 -25.48
CA ALA A 61 -3.34 -21.90 -25.32
C ALA A 61 -2.15 -22.88 -25.26
N LEU A 62 -2.12 -23.72 -24.23
CA LEU A 62 -1.09 -24.75 -24.00
C LEU A 62 -1.76 -26.09 -23.64
N GLY A 63 -2.13 -26.86 -24.67
CA GLY A 63 -2.97 -28.05 -24.49
C GLY A 63 -4.37 -27.64 -24.04
N ASP A 64 -4.90 -28.29 -23.00
CA ASP A 64 -6.22 -27.97 -22.42
C ASP A 64 -6.17 -26.74 -21.49
N ASN A 65 -4.95 -26.26 -21.15
CA ASN A 65 -4.78 -25.09 -20.30
C ASN A 65 -4.68 -23.79 -21.11
N LEU A 66 -5.16 -22.72 -20.51
CA LEU A 66 -4.93 -21.34 -20.92
C LEU A 66 -3.95 -20.68 -19.95
N VAL A 67 -2.89 -20.08 -20.48
CA VAL A 67 -1.96 -19.24 -19.71
C VAL A 67 -2.34 -17.78 -19.90
N LEU A 68 -2.82 -17.13 -18.83
CA LEU A 68 -3.08 -15.69 -18.79
C LEU A 68 -1.84 -14.94 -18.28
N THR A 69 -1.51 -13.83 -18.93
CA THR A 69 -0.43 -12.92 -18.54
C THR A 69 -0.98 -11.50 -18.42
N ALA A 70 -1.03 -10.97 -17.19
CA ALA A 70 -1.36 -9.58 -16.90
C ALA A 70 -0.13 -8.69 -17.11
N HIS A 71 -0.32 -7.59 -17.85
CA HIS A 71 0.73 -6.66 -18.23
C HIS A 71 0.70 -5.38 -17.37
N GLU A 72 1.75 -4.57 -17.46
CA GLU A 72 2.00 -3.44 -16.57
C GLU A 72 0.82 -2.47 -16.46
N ALA A 73 0.16 -2.13 -17.57
CA ALA A 73 -0.96 -1.18 -17.57
C ALA A 73 -2.15 -1.68 -16.72
N LEU A 74 -2.48 -2.98 -16.79
CA LEU A 74 -3.51 -3.59 -15.94
C LEU A 74 -3.10 -3.65 -14.47
N LEU A 75 -1.80 -3.78 -14.22
CA LEU A 75 -1.24 -3.87 -12.88
C LEU A 75 -1.16 -2.49 -12.18
N GLN A 76 -1.06 -1.40 -12.95
CA GLN A 76 -1.07 -0.03 -12.44
C GLN A 76 -2.45 0.39 -11.91
N ASP A 77 -3.54 -0.11 -12.52
CA ASP A 77 -4.91 0.12 -12.04
C ASP A 77 -5.55 -1.15 -11.46
N ALA A 78 -5.32 -1.35 -10.16
CA ALA A 78 -5.91 -2.44 -9.38
C ALA A 78 -7.43 -2.35 -9.23
N THR A 79 -8.04 -1.23 -9.63
CA THR A 79 -9.48 -0.96 -9.49
C THR A 79 -10.25 -1.07 -10.80
N SER A 80 -9.54 -1.26 -11.93
CA SER A 80 -10.17 -1.49 -13.23
C SER A 80 -11.16 -2.66 -13.16
N ASP A 81 -12.24 -2.55 -13.94
CA ASP A 81 -13.29 -3.57 -14.02
C ASP A 81 -12.69 -4.93 -14.42
N LEU A 82 -11.67 -4.94 -15.29
CA LEU A 82 -10.94 -6.13 -15.69
C LEU A 82 -10.15 -6.76 -14.53
N ASN A 83 -9.47 -5.95 -13.70
CA ASN A 83 -8.78 -6.44 -12.52
C ASN A 83 -9.75 -7.03 -11.48
N LEU A 84 -10.90 -6.36 -11.27
CA LEU A 84 -11.98 -6.88 -10.42
C LEU A 84 -12.50 -8.22 -10.93
N CYS A 85 -12.70 -8.38 -12.24
CA CYS A 85 -13.11 -9.66 -12.81
C CYS A 85 -12.08 -10.76 -12.53
N LEU A 86 -10.78 -10.47 -12.68
CA LEU A 86 -9.69 -11.41 -12.40
C LEU A 86 -9.63 -11.81 -10.92
N GLN A 87 -9.87 -10.86 -10.00
CA GLN A 87 -10.01 -11.15 -8.57
C GLN A 87 -11.17 -12.12 -8.31
N VAL A 88 -12.33 -11.85 -8.90
CA VAL A 88 -13.52 -12.70 -8.76
C VAL A 88 -13.26 -14.10 -9.30
N LEU A 89 -12.53 -14.24 -10.42
CA LEU A 89 -12.13 -15.52 -11.01
C LEU A 89 -11.07 -16.28 -10.19
N GLY A 90 -10.48 -15.65 -9.17
CA GLY A 90 -9.45 -16.24 -8.33
C GLY A 90 -8.03 -16.13 -8.89
N VAL A 91 -7.80 -15.20 -9.81
CA VAL A 91 -6.49 -14.93 -10.43
C VAL A 91 -5.68 -14.00 -9.53
N ASN A 92 -4.59 -14.50 -8.94
CA ASN A 92 -3.76 -13.76 -7.98
C ASN A 92 -2.29 -13.60 -8.39
N LYS A 93 -1.95 -13.97 -9.62
CA LYS A 93 -0.58 -13.90 -10.17
C LYS A 93 -0.63 -13.23 -11.53
N ALA A 94 0.42 -12.47 -11.83
CA ALA A 94 0.58 -11.87 -13.15
C ALA A 94 0.64 -12.92 -14.27
N ILE A 95 1.20 -14.10 -13.99
CA ILE A 95 1.13 -15.26 -14.89
C ILE A 95 0.30 -16.34 -14.19
N TRP A 96 -0.79 -16.76 -14.81
CA TRP A 96 -1.72 -17.72 -14.25
C TRP A 96 -2.11 -18.77 -15.29
N SER A 97 -2.00 -20.04 -14.93
CA SER A 97 -2.39 -21.16 -15.77
C SER A 97 -3.62 -21.83 -15.16
N VAL A 98 -4.60 -22.10 -16.01
CA VAL A 98 -5.87 -22.73 -15.65
C VAL A 98 -6.36 -23.57 -16.81
N ASP A 99 -7.15 -24.59 -16.51
CA ASP A 99 -7.92 -25.33 -17.51
C ASP A 99 -8.91 -24.38 -18.22
N ALA A 100 -8.96 -24.44 -19.55
CA ALA A 100 -9.74 -23.49 -20.35
C ALA A 100 -11.25 -23.66 -20.16
N GLU A 101 -11.75 -24.89 -20.01
CA GLU A 101 -13.17 -25.16 -19.75
C GLU A 101 -13.55 -24.69 -18.34
N ALA A 102 -12.72 -24.98 -17.34
CA ALA A 102 -12.94 -24.51 -15.98
C ALA A 102 -12.95 -22.98 -15.89
N LEU A 103 -12.08 -22.28 -16.64
CA LEU A 103 -12.12 -20.82 -16.72
C LEU A 103 -13.40 -20.32 -17.39
N PHE A 104 -13.82 -20.96 -18.48
CA PHE A 104 -15.06 -20.61 -19.18
C PHE A 104 -16.29 -20.73 -18.28
N ASP A 105 -16.39 -21.82 -17.51
CA ASP A 105 -17.47 -22.00 -16.54
C ASP A 105 -17.48 -20.90 -15.47
N ARG A 106 -16.30 -20.52 -14.97
CA ARG A 106 -16.18 -19.40 -14.02
C ARG A 106 -16.62 -18.08 -14.63
N ILE A 107 -16.22 -17.80 -15.87
CA ILE A 107 -16.62 -16.57 -16.57
C ILE A 107 -18.14 -16.55 -16.78
N CYS A 108 -18.74 -17.67 -17.19
CA CYS A 108 -20.19 -17.80 -17.35
C CYS A 108 -20.95 -17.56 -16.03
N ALA A 109 -20.44 -18.10 -14.92
CA ALA A 109 -21.04 -17.85 -13.61
C ALA A 109 -20.90 -16.38 -13.16
N VAL A 110 -19.78 -15.73 -13.47
CA VAL A 110 -19.59 -14.29 -13.20
C VAL A 110 -20.53 -13.43 -14.05
N ASP A 111 -20.68 -13.75 -15.34
CA ASP A 111 -21.62 -13.10 -16.26
C ASP A 111 -23.07 -13.23 -15.76
N ALA A 112 -23.48 -14.45 -15.39
CA ALA A 112 -24.81 -14.71 -14.85
C ALA A 112 -25.07 -13.95 -13.54
N ALA A 113 -24.09 -13.92 -12.62
CA ALA A 113 -24.19 -13.15 -11.38
C ALA A 113 -24.29 -11.65 -11.64
N TRP A 114 -23.47 -11.12 -12.56
CA TRP A 114 -23.48 -9.71 -12.93
C TRP A 114 -24.83 -9.31 -13.53
N SER A 115 -25.32 -10.10 -14.48
CA SER A 115 -26.62 -9.93 -15.12
C SER A 115 -27.77 -9.96 -14.10
N LEU A 116 -27.74 -10.90 -13.15
CA LEU A 116 -28.72 -10.97 -12.06
C LEU A 116 -28.72 -9.69 -11.20
N LEU A 117 -27.54 -9.25 -10.78
CA LEU A 117 -27.39 -8.04 -9.95
C LEU A 117 -27.89 -6.79 -10.68
N ARG A 118 -27.66 -6.69 -12.00
CA ARG A 118 -28.14 -5.57 -12.81
C ARG A 118 -29.66 -5.55 -12.89
N VAL A 119 -30.28 -6.70 -13.15
CA VAL A 119 -31.75 -6.81 -13.19
C VAL A 119 -32.37 -6.46 -11.84
N LEU A 120 -31.80 -6.96 -10.75
CA LEU A 120 -32.28 -6.67 -9.40
C LEU A 120 -32.16 -5.18 -9.04
N ARG A 121 -31.05 -4.52 -9.41
CA ARG A 121 -30.87 -3.07 -9.20
C ARG A 121 -31.88 -2.24 -10.00
N LEU A 122 -32.22 -2.66 -11.22
CA LEU A 122 -33.26 -2.00 -12.01
C LEU A 122 -34.65 -2.16 -11.38
N ALA A 123 -34.94 -3.32 -10.79
CA ALA A 123 -36.22 -3.60 -10.13
C ALA A 123 -36.33 -2.94 -8.73
N GLN A 124 -35.21 -2.76 -8.02
CA GLN A 124 -35.17 -2.15 -6.68
C GLN A 124 -33.88 -1.35 -6.45
N PRO A 125 -33.82 -0.09 -6.90
CA PRO A 125 -32.62 0.74 -6.80
C PRO A 125 -32.12 0.99 -5.37
N GLU A 126 -33.02 1.12 -4.41
CA GLU A 126 -32.71 1.47 -3.00
C GLU A 126 -32.67 0.24 -2.06
N GLY A 127 -32.71 -0.99 -2.58
CA GLY A 127 -32.81 -2.22 -1.79
C GLY A 127 -31.50 -2.99 -1.64
N ASP A 128 -31.45 -3.88 -0.64
CA ASP A 128 -30.37 -4.88 -0.51
C ASP A 128 -30.55 -5.99 -1.55
N VAL A 129 -30.10 -5.71 -2.78
CA VAL A 129 -30.12 -6.64 -3.91
C VAL A 129 -29.12 -7.80 -3.73
N LEU A 130 -28.10 -7.65 -2.90
CA LEU A 130 -27.05 -8.66 -2.70
C LEU A 130 -27.60 -9.87 -1.94
N ALA A 131 -28.38 -9.64 -0.89
CA ALA A 131 -29.00 -10.72 -0.13
C ALA A 131 -29.96 -11.55 -0.98
N LEU A 132 -30.75 -10.90 -1.84
CA LEU A 132 -31.66 -11.60 -2.75
C LEU A 132 -30.90 -12.35 -3.85
N ALA A 133 -29.86 -11.74 -4.44
CA ALA A 133 -29.00 -12.39 -5.42
C ALA A 133 -28.32 -13.65 -4.84
N GLU A 134 -27.81 -13.56 -3.61
CA GLU A 134 -27.22 -14.70 -2.89
C GLU A 134 -28.23 -15.82 -2.68
N LYS A 135 -29.46 -15.49 -2.26
CA LYS A 135 -30.52 -16.47 -2.05
C LYS A 135 -30.92 -17.16 -3.35
N LEU A 136 -31.15 -16.40 -4.42
CA LEU A 136 -31.51 -16.93 -5.74
C LEU A 136 -30.40 -17.77 -6.34
N GLY A 137 -29.15 -17.30 -6.29
CA GLY A 137 -27.97 -18.03 -6.77
C GLY A 137 -27.77 -19.35 -6.03
N THR A 138 -27.97 -19.35 -4.70
CA THR A 138 -27.90 -20.57 -3.87
C THR A 138 -28.96 -21.59 -4.31
N ILE A 139 -30.21 -21.16 -4.51
CA ILE A 139 -31.28 -22.05 -4.98
C ILE A 139 -30.95 -22.58 -6.37
N ALA A 140 -30.41 -21.76 -7.27
CA ALA A 140 -30.04 -22.15 -8.64
C ALA A 140 -29.00 -23.26 -8.62
N HIS A 141 -27.92 -23.04 -7.87
CA HIS A 141 -26.83 -23.98 -7.75
C HIS A 141 -27.28 -25.30 -7.11
N GLN A 142 -28.04 -25.23 -6.00
CA GLN A 142 -28.56 -26.41 -5.32
C GLN A 142 -29.50 -27.22 -6.21
N TRP A 143 -30.41 -26.54 -6.91
CA TRP A 143 -31.35 -27.21 -7.80
C TRP A 143 -30.65 -27.89 -8.98
N ALA A 144 -29.74 -27.18 -9.67
CA ALA A 144 -28.96 -27.75 -10.76
C ALA A 144 -28.17 -28.99 -10.31
N HIS A 145 -27.50 -28.91 -9.16
CA HIS A 145 -26.76 -30.03 -8.59
C HIS A 145 -27.67 -31.23 -8.27
N LEU A 146 -28.83 -31.00 -7.65
CA LEU A 146 -29.79 -32.06 -7.35
C LEU A 146 -30.33 -32.75 -8.63
N ARG A 147 -30.59 -31.96 -9.69
CA ARG A 147 -31.02 -32.51 -10.98
C ARG A 147 -29.90 -33.29 -11.66
N GLN A 148 -28.65 -32.81 -11.58
CA GLN A 148 -27.49 -33.53 -12.11
C GLN A 148 -27.32 -34.90 -11.44
N LEU A 149 -27.42 -34.96 -10.11
CA LEU A 149 -27.36 -36.24 -9.37
C LEU A 149 -28.43 -37.23 -9.83
N GLN A 150 -29.67 -36.75 -10.03
CA GLN A 150 -30.76 -37.59 -10.51
C GLN A 150 -30.55 -38.04 -11.96
N PHE A 151 -30.08 -37.15 -12.82
CA PHE A 151 -29.78 -37.43 -14.22
C PHE A 151 -28.69 -38.51 -14.35
N ASP A 152 -27.67 -38.44 -13.49
CA ASP A 152 -26.58 -39.43 -13.41
C ASP A 152 -27.00 -40.74 -12.72
N GLY A 153 -28.26 -40.88 -12.29
CA GLY A 153 -28.78 -42.05 -11.59
C GLY A 153 -28.22 -42.24 -10.17
N GLN A 154 -27.70 -41.17 -9.56
CA GLN A 154 -27.13 -41.22 -8.21
C GLN A 154 -28.23 -41.20 -7.13
N HIS A 155 -27.90 -41.80 -5.97
CA HIS A 155 -28.82 -41.88 -4.84
C HIS A 155 -29.02 -40.50 -4.18
N ILE A 156 -30.28 -40.10 -4.02
CA ILE A 156 -30.68 -38.87 -3.32
C ILE A 156 -30.95 -39.17 -1.84
N SER A 157 -30.16 -38.57 -0.96
CA SER A 157 -30.28 -38.74 0.50
C SER A 157 -31.56 -38.11 1.08
N PRO A 158 -32.02 -38.54 2.26
CA PRO A 158 -33.17 -37.92 2.94
C PRO A 158 -33.02 -36.41 3.18
N ALA A 159 -31.79 -35.92 3.40
CA ALA A 159 -31.51 -34.50 3.55
C ALA A 159 -31.71 -33.74 2.22
N GLN A 160 -31.28 -34.34 1.10
CA GLN A 160 -31.49 -33.78 -0.24
C GLN A 160 -32.97 -33.81 -0.65
N ILE A 161 -33.74 -34.83 -0.25
CA ILE A 161 -35.20 -34.85 -0.46
C ILE A 161 -35.87 -33.66 0.23
N LYS A 162 -35.52 -33.40 1.51
CA LYS A 162 -36.02 -32.21 2.22
C LYS A 162 -35.63 -30.90 1.54
N LEU A 163 -34.41 -30.84 0.98
CA LEU A 163 -33.95 -29.67 0.23
C LEU A 163 -34.75 -29.48 -1.07
N ILE A 164 -35.09 -30.57 -1.79
CA ILE A 164 -35.98 -30.54 -2.95
C ILE A 164 -37.34 -29.95 -2.56
N GLU A 165 -37.96 -30.47 -1.50
CA GLU A 165 -39.26 -29.98 -0.98
C GLU A 165 -39.20 -28.49 -0.61
N GLN A 166 -38.10 -28.04 0.00
CA GLN A 166 -37.88 -26.64 0.34
C GLN A 166 -37.79 -25.76 -0.91
N ILE A 167 -37.02 -26.17 -1.92
CA ILE A 167 -36.84 -25.43 -3.17
C ILE A 167 -38.14 -25.37 -3.97
N GLU A 168 -38.88 -26.47 -4.07
CA GLU A 168 -40.21 -26.52 -4.68
C GLU A 168 -41.21 -25.63 -3.94
N GLY A 169 -41.09 -25.53 -2.60
CA GLY A 169 -41.85 -24.58 -1.80
C GLY A 169 -41.63 -23.12 -2.20
N TYR A 170 -40.38 -22.73 -2.52
CA TYR A 170 -40.10 -21.40 -3.04
C TYR A 170 -40.71 -21.17 -4.43
N ALA A 171 -40.71 -22.18 -5.31
CA ALA A 171 -41.35 -22.10 -6.63
C ALA A 171 -42.87 -21.95 -6.53
N ALA A 172 -43.50 -22.66 -5.60
CA ALA A 172 -44.94 -22.58 -5.35
C ALA A 172 -45.37 -21.24 -4.73
N LYS A 173 -44.50 -20.60 -3.92
CA LYS A 173 -44.76 -19.30 -3.28
C LYS A 173 -43.54 -18.37 -3.38
N PRO A 174 -43.25 -17.79 -4.55
CA PRO A 174 -42.03 -17.00 -4.78
C PRO A 174 -41.90 -15.75 -3.90
N THR A 175 -43.02 -15.18 -3.44
CA THR A 175 -43.04 -14.03 -2.52
C THR A 175 -42.38 -14.31 -1.16
N THR A 176 -42.22 -15.59 -0.79
CA THR A 176 -41.42 -15.98 0.40
C THR A 176 -39.92 -15.73 0.24
N LEU A 177 -39.44 -15.53 -1.00
CA LEU A 177 -38.08 -15.08 -1.29
C LEU A 177 -37.98 -13.57 -1.17
N SER A 178 -38.88 -12.85 -1.84
CA SER A 178 -39.01 -11.39 -1.84
C SER A 178 -40.26 -11.00 -2.63
N ASP A 179 -40.88 -9.86 -2.29
CA ASP A 179 -41.99 -9.26 -3.06
C ASP A 179 -41.60 -8.86 -4.50
N LEU A 180 -40.29 -8.84 -4.80
CA LEU A 180 -39.79 -8.66 -6.15
C LEU A 180 -39.93 -9.89 -7.03
N VAL A 181 -39.98 -11.09 -6.45
CA VAL A 181 -40.02 -12.34 -7.23
C VAL A 181 -41.47 -12.71 -7.46
N VAL A 182 -41.96 -12.49 -8.68
CA VAL A 182 -43.37 -12.71 -9.05
C VAL A 182 -43.59 -14.14 -9.52
N LYS A 183 -42.59 -14.73 -10.19
CA LYS A 183 -42.64 -16.11 -10.71
C LYS A 183 -41.27 -16.75 -10.57
N LEU A 184 -41.26 -18.04 -10.21
CA LEU A 184 -40.07 -18.87 -10.17
C LEU A 184 -40.42 -20.27 -10.68
N VAL A 185 -39.80 -20.70 -11.77
CA VAL A 185 -40.03 -22.01 -12.40
C VAL A 185 -38.73 -22.80 -12.37
N LEU A 186 -38.75 -23.98 -11.76
CA LEU A 186 -37.60 -24.86 -11.70
C LEU A 186 -37.49 -25.69 -12.98
N GLN A 187 -36.32 -25.72 -13.60
CA GLN A 187 -36.12 -26.48 -14.84
C GLN A 187 -35.74 -27.94 -14.52
N PRO A 188 -36.33 -28.93 -15.19
CA PRO A 188 -36.07 -30.34 -14.88
C PRO A 188 -34.75 -30.87 -15.49
N ASP A 189 -34.28 -30.29 -16.59
CA ASP A 189 -33.05 -30.71 -17.28
C ASP A 189 -31.83 -29.99 -16.68
N PRO A 190 -30.81 -30.72 -16.19
CA PRO A 190 -29.63 -30.10 -15.60
C PRO A 190 -28.66 -29.48 -16.63
N ARG A 191 -28.80 -29.77 -17.93
CA ARG A 191 -27.85 -29.33 -18.98
C ARG A 191 -28.13 -27.91 -19.51
N GLY A 192 -28.96 -27.15 -18.82
CA GLY A 192 -29.37 -25.80 -19.21
C GLY A 192 -29.52 -24.89 -18.00
N SER A 193 -30.49 -23.97 -18.08
CA SER A 193 -30.79 -23.10 -16.94
C SER A 193 -31.36 -23.89 -15.78
N ALA A 194 -31.02 -23.51 -14.56
CA ALA A 194 -31.52 -24.18 -13.35
C ALA A 194 -32.98 -23.81 -13.09
N MET A 195 -33.33 -22.55 -13.36
CA MET A 195 -34.67 -22.03 -13.15
C MET A 195 -34.92 -20.82 -14.05
N SER A 196 -36.18 -20.43 -14.20
CA SER A 196 -36.55 -19.13 -14.75
C SER A 196 -37.26 -18.27 -13.71
N VAL A 197 -36.95 -16.97 -13.72
CA VAL A 197 -37.43 -16.02 -12.70
C VAL A 197 -38.05 -14.81 -13.38
N ARG A 198 -39.25 -14.41 -12.94
CA ARG A 198 -39.86 -13.12 -13.31
C ARG A 198 -39.81 -12.16 -12.13
N PHE A 199 -39.17 -11.02 -12.34
CA PHE A 199 -39.13 -9.94 -11.37
C PHE A 199 -40.28 -8.96 -11.59
N LYS A 200 -40.70 -8.30 -10.51
CA LYS A 200 -41.71 -7.24 -10.55
C LYS A 200 -41.25 -6.13 -11.50
N GLY A 201 -42.13 -5.72 -12.42
CA GLY A 201 -41.83 -4.72 -13.44
C GLY A 201 -41.14 -5.26 -14.70
N GLY A 202 -40.87 -6.57 -14.79
CA GLY A 202 -40.38 -7.22 -16.01
C GLY A 202 -41.47 -7.98 -16.77
N ASP A 203 -41.45 -7.89 -18.11
CA ASP A 203 -42.49 -8.49 -18.98
C ASP A 203 -42.21 -9.94 -19.39
N TYR A 204 -41.02 -10.47 -19.08
CA TYR A 204 -40.57 -11.79 -19.51
C TYR A 204 -39.86 -12.58 -18.40
N ASP A 205 -39.90 -13.91 -18.54
CA ASP A 205 -39.15 -14.81 -17.66
C ASP A 205 -37.68 -14.76 -18.04
N ARG A 206 -36.80 -14.62 -17.06
CA ARG A 206 -35.35 -14.66 -17.26
C ARG A 206 -34.83 -16.02 -16.87
N GLU A 207 -34.17 -16.68 -17.80
CA GLU A 207 -33.47 -17.92 -17.54
C GLU A 207 -32.25 -17.64 -16.65
N MET A 208 -32.08 -18.48 -15.62
CA MET A 208 -30.99 -18.37 -14.67
C MET A 208 -30.22 -19.69 -14.62
N PRO A 209 -28.95 -19.71 -15.04
CA PRO A 209 -28.11 -20.90 -14.95
C PRO A 209 -27.75 -21.23 -13.51
N SER A 210 -27.08 -22.36 -13.31
CA SER A 210 -26.41 -22.64 -12.03
C SER A 210 -25.41 -21.52 -11.73
N LEU A 211 -25.43 -21.01 -10.50
CA LEU A 211 -24.49 -20.00 -10.03
C LEU A 211 -23.42 -20.64 -9.14
N ASP A 212 -22.54 -21.44 -9.74
CA ASP A 212 -21.38 -21.96 -9.02
C ASP A 212 -20.35 -20.83 -8.84
N LEU A 213 -20.11 -20.45 -7.58
CA LEU A 213 -19.11 -19.48 -7.16
C LEU A 213 -18.28 -20.07 -6.00
N SER A 214 -17.96 -21.37 -6.09
CA SER A 214 -17.33 -22.16 -5.02
C SER A 214 -15.82 -21.91 -4.85
N TRP A 215 -15.16 -21.26 -5.82
CA TRP A 215 -13.74 -20.93 -5.72
C TRP A 215 -13.49 -19.70 -4.84
N ARG A 216 -12.22 -19.54 -4.43
CA ARG A 216 -11.77 -18.39 -3.63
C ARG A 216 -11.52 -17.19 -4.51
N VAL A 217 -11.94 -16.02 -4.00
CA VAL A 217 -11.54 -14.72 -4.53
C VAL A 217 -10.04 -14.53 -4.33
N ALA A 218 -9.41 -13.88 -5.29
CA ALA A 218 -8.01 -13.46 -5.23
C ALA A 218 -7.86 -12.03 -4.72
N SER A 219 -6.68 -11.71 -4.17
CA SER A 219 -6.30 -10.33 -3.89
C SER A 219 -6.14 -9.54 -5.20
N PRO A 220 -6.36 -8.21 -5.18
CA PRO A 220 -6.11 -7.36 -6.34
C PRO A 220 -4.73 -7.58 -6.95
N MET A 221 -4.68 -7.74 -8.27
CA MET A 221 -3.40 -7.73 -8.95
C MET A 221 -2.88 -6.30 -8.94
N ARG A 222 -1.66 -6.13 -8.48
CA ARG A 222 -0.99 -4.83 -8.43
C ARG A 222 0.32 -4.97 -9.15
N ALA A 223 0.79 -3.85 -9.70
CA ALA A 223 2.19 -3.69 -10.02
C ALA A 223 2.92 -4.02 -8.72
N ALA A 224 3.92 -4.89 -8.81
CA ALA A 224 4.75 -5.13 -7.65
C ALA A 224 5.23 -3.76 -7.19
N LEU A 225 4.92 -3.36 -5.94
CA LEU A 225 5.90 -2.58 -5.19
C LEU A 225 7.23 -3.31 -5.41
N PRO A 226 8.33 -2.62 -5.75
CA PRO A 226 9.59 -3.24 -6.15
C PRO A 226 9.81 -4.52 -5.33
N GLU A 227 9.64 -5.64 -6.02
CA GLU A 227 9.63 -7.04 -5.57
C GLU A 227 8.77 -7.47 -4.35
N LYS A 228 7.60 -8.06 -4.64
CA LYS A 228 7.24 -9.40 -4.13
C LYS A 228 7.98 -10.48 -4.95
N ALA A 229 9.31 -10.44 -4.98
CA ALA A 229 10.04 -11.69 -5.08
C ALA A 229 9.75 -12.44 -3.78
N THR A 230 9.63 -13.76 -3.86
CA THR A 230 9.67 -14.61 -2.68
C THR A 230 10.67 -14.03 -1.67
N ALA A 231 10.23 -13.66 -0.47
CA ALA A 231 11.14 -13.53 0.64
C ALA A 231 11.67 -14.94 0.97
N LYS A 232 12.47 -15.53 0.07
CA LYS A 232 13.66 -16.26 0.49
C LYS A 232 14.30 -15.31 1.48
N LYS A 233 14.48 -15.74 2.73
CA LYS A 233 15.23 -15.00 3.74
C LYS A 233 16.46 -14.40 3.06
N THR A 234 16.37 -13.14 2.63
CA THR A 234 17.44 -12.46 1.90
C THR A 234 18.40 -12.10 2.98
N SER A 235 19.32 -13.02 3.22
CA SER A 235 20.40 -12.80 4.14
C SER A 235 21.24 -11.65 3.57
N ARG A 236 21.12 -10.46 4.15
CA ARG A 236 21.95 -9.32 3.79
C ARG A 236 23.28 -9.44 4.50
N THR A 237 24.36 -9.11 3.81
CA THR A 237 25.67 -8.97 4.43
C THR A 237 25.85 -7.51 4.82
N VAL A 238 25.95 -7.24 6.12
CA VAL A 238 26.20 -5.91 6.69
C VAL A 238 27.52 -6.00 7.43
N LEU A 239 28.50 -5.14 7.09
CA LEU A 239 29.86 -5.19 7.64
C LEU A 239 30.50 -6.59 7.56
N GLY A 240 30.30 -7.30 6.45
CA GLY A 240 30.80 -8.68 6.27
C GLY A 240 30.07 -9.75 7.08
N VAL A 241 29.08 -9.38 7.90
CA VAL A 241 28.27 -10.31 8.71
C VAL A 241 26.91 -10.55 8.05
N LYS A 242 26.54 -11.82 7.96
CA LYS A 242 25.25 -12.25 7.39
C LYS A 242 24.14 -12.05 8.42
N VAL A 243 23.24 -11.11 8.17
CA VAL A 243 22.09 -10.80 9.02
C VAL A 243 20.87 -11.59 8.53
N THR A 244 20.25 -12.37 9.42
CA THR A 244 19.09 -13.21 9.13
C THR A 244 17.82 -12.59 9.68
N GLY A 245 17.08 -11.88 8.83
CA GLY A 245 15.82 -11.23 9.21
C GLY A 245 15.26 -10.42 8.04
N SER A 246 13.94 -10.25 7.99
CA SER A 246 13.33 -9.30 7.05
C SER A 246 13.67 -7.88 7.50
N MET A 247 14.21 -7.07 6.58
CA MET A 247 14.42 -5.63 6.81
C MET A 247 13.12 -4.84 6.58
N LEU A 248 12.12 -5.48 5.97
CA LEU A 248 10.80 -4.93 5.74
C LEU A 248 9.87 -5.17 6.94
N PRO A 249 8.91 -4.26 7.17
CA PRO A 249 7.86 -4.42 8.17
C PRO A 249 7.04 -5.68 7.91
N LYS A 250 6.45 -6.23 8.98
CA LYS A 250 5.49 -7.34 8.89
C LYS A 250 4.11 -6.81 9.22
N PRO A 251 3.07 -7.15 8.46
CA PRO A 251 1.74 -6.65 8.75
C PRO A 251 1.16 -7.30 10.01
N THR A 252 0.40 -6.52 10.77
CA THR A 252 -0.40 -6.96 11.91
C THR A 252 -1.69 -7.63 11.43
N LYS A 253 -1.96 -8.85 11.95
CA LYS A 253 -3.22 -9.55 11.68
C LYS A 253 -4.35 -9.03 12.57
N LEU A 254 -5.50 -8.77 11.96
CA LEU A 254 -6.67 -8.27 12.65
C LEU A 254 -7.61 -9.39 13.11
N PRO A 255 -8.16 -9.30 14.33
CA PRO A 255 -9.23 -10.17 14.79
C PRO A 255 -10.51 -10.05 13.95
N GLN A 256 -11.27 -11.14 13.83
CA GLN A 256 -12.50 -11.18 13.00
C GLN A 256 -13.57 -10.17 13.47
N ASP A 257 -13.70 -9.93 14.77
CA ASP A 257 -14.66 -8.97 15.32
C ASP A 257 -14.34 -7.52 14.93
N VAL A 258 -13.05 -7.19 14.72
CA VAL A 258 -12.61 -5.89 14.18
C VAL A 258 -12.98 -5.78 12.70
N LEU A 259 -12.74 -6.84 11.92
CA LEU A 259 -13.08 -6.87 10.49
C LEU A 259 -14.61 -6.75 10.27
N ASP A 260 -15.40 -7.46 11.07
CA ASP A 260 -16.87 -7.40 11.00
C ASP A 260 -17.39 -6.00 11.34
N ALA A 261 -16.75 -5.30 12.28
CA ALA A 261 -17.08 -3.93 12.65
C ALA A 261 -16.70 -2.92 11.56
N LEU A 262 -15.51 -3.07 10.95
CA LEU A 262 -15.08 -2.26 9.80
C LEU A 262 -15.98 -2.45 8.58
N ALA A 263 -16.38 -3.69 8.27
CA ALA A 263 -17.29 -4.00 7.17
C ALA A 263 -18.68 -3.36 7.33
N GLY A 264 -19.06 -3.02 8.57
CA GLY A 264 -20.30 -2.33 8.91
C GLY A 264 -20.17 -0.82 9.05
N ALA A 265 -19.00 -0.24 8.79
CA ALA A 265 -18.80 1.21 8.85
C ALA A 265 -19.53 1.92 7.70
N GLN A 266 -20.11 3.09 8.00
CA GLN A 266 -20.67 3.97 6.99
C GLN A 266 -19.57 4.88 6.45
N ILE A 267 -19.46 4.98 5.14
CA ILE A 267 -18.50 5.86 4.45
C ILE A 267 -19.32 6.89 3.68
N ASP A 268 -19.01 8.17 3.87
CA ASP A 268 -19.66 9.30 3.21
C ASP A 268 -18.59 10.35 2.87
N GLY A 269 -18.21 10.46 1.60
CA GLY A 269 -17.09 11.28 1.19
C GLY A 269 -15.79 10.82 1.89
N ARG A 270 -15.22 11.71 2.69
CA ARG A 270 -13.99 11.46 3.48
C ARG A 270 -14.27 11.00 4.90
N GLU A 271 -15.53 10.87 5.29
CA GLU A 271 -15.95 10.53 6.64
C GLU A 271 -16.25 9.04 6.77
N VAL A 272 -15.70 8.41 7.81
CA VAL A 272 -16.01 7.03 8.18
C VAL A 272 -16.64 7.02 9.57
N LYS A 273 -17.87 6.52 9.65
CA LYS A 273 -18.70 6.49 10.86
C LYS A 273 -18.97 5.06 11.31
N LEU A 274 -18.67 4.78 12.58
CA LEU A 274 -18.97 3.51 13.23
C LEU A 274 -20.38 3.55 13.84
N ILE A 275 -21.40 3.23 13.03
CA ILE A 275 -22.82 3.38 13.39
C ILE A 275 -23.37 2.29 14.32
N LYS A 276 -22.77 1.09 14.33
CA LYS A 276 -23.20 0.00 15.21
C LYS A 276 -22.64 0.18 16.61
N ARG A 277 -23.52 0.12 17.62
CA ARG A 277 -23.11 0.15 19.02
C ARG A 277 -22.26 -1.09 19.35
N MET A 278 -21.10 -0.86 19.96
CA MET A 278 -20.14 -1.91 20.31
C MET A 278 -19.50 -1.64 21.67
N LYS A 279 -18.78 -2.65 22.21
CA LYS A 279 -18.05 -2.49 23.48
C LYS A 279 -16.92 -1.46 23.29
N PRO A 280 -16.60 -0.64 24.32
CA PRO A 280 -15.57 0.41 24.22
C PRO A 280 -14.21 -0.11 23.72
N ALA A 281 -13.79 -1.29 24.19
CA ALA A 281 -12.52 -1.89 23.76
C ALA A 281 -12.49 -2.29 22.28
N LEU A 282 -13.62 -2.73 21.71
CA LEU A 282 -13.71 -3.05 20.29
C LEU A 282 -13.75 -1.77 19.45
N TYR A 283 -14.50 -0.76 19.91
CA TYR A 283 -14.53 0.55 19.27
C TYR A 283 -13.13 1.15 19.15
N GLN A 284 -12.35 1.11 20.23
CA GLN A 284 -10.98 1.64 20.22
C GLN A 284 -10.13 0.93 19.17
N LYS A 285 -10.14 -0.41 19.12
CA LYS A 285 -9.37 -1.17 18.12
C LYS A 285 -9.75 -0.81 16.67
N VAL A 286 -11.04 -0.66 16.39
CA VAL A 286 -11.51 -0.28 15.05
C VAL A 286 -11.11 1.17 14.73
N SER A 287 -11.22 2.07 15.72
CA SER A 287 -10.75 3.45 15.60
C SER A 287 -9.25 3.50 15.31
N ASP A 288 -8.44 2.68 16.00
CA ASP A 288 -6.99 2.62 15.78
C ASP A 288 -6.69 2.19 14.35
N VAL A 289 -7.41 1.18 13.81
CA VAL A 289 -7.29 0.78 12.39
C VAL A 289 -7.62 1.94 11.45
N LEU A 290 -8.70 2.68 11.67
CA LEU A 290 -9.06 3.83 10.85
C LEU A 290 -8.01 4.94 10.92
N VAL A 291 -7.39 5.13 12.09
CA VAL A 291 -6.28 6.08 12.28
C VAL A 291 -5.03 5.64 11.54
N GLU A 292 -4.70 4.35 11.55
CA GLU A 292 -3.57 3.79 10.78
C GLU A 292 -3.78 3.95 9.27
N LEU A 293 -5.03 3.81 8.80
CA LEU A 293 -5.41 4.07 7.41
C LEU A 293 -5.37 5.56 7.01
N GLY A 294 -5.17 6.46 7.98
CA GLY A 294 -5.02 7.90 7.73
C GLY A 294 -6.20 8.76 8.17
N GLY A 295 -7.27 8.17 8.70
CA GLY A 295 -8.39 8.91 9.27
C GLY A 295 -8.01 9.63 10.57
N LEU A 296 -8.52 10.83 10.78
CA LEU A 296 -8.40 11.57 12.04
C LEU A 296 -9.75 11.64 12.73
N TRP A 297 -9.79 11.42 14.04
CA TRP A 297 -11.05 11.54 14.78
C TRP A 297 -11.48 13.01 14.88
N HIS A 298 -12.66 13.34 14.37
CA HIS A 298 -13.27 14.65 14.50
C HIS A 298 -14.51 14.60 15.41
N THR A 299 -14.39 15.20 16.60
CA THR A 299 -15.45 15.20 17.61
C THR A 299 -16.75 15.85 17.13
N ALA A 300 -16.70 16.92 16.34
CA ALA A 300 -17.91 17.59 15.85
C ALA A 300 -18.72 16.72 14.87
N GLN A 301 -18.03 15.95 14.03
CA GLN A 301 -18.63 15.08 13.02
C GLN A 301 -18.90 13.67 13.55
N GLN A 302 -18.33 13.32 14.71
CA GLN A 302 -18.37 11.98 15.30
C GLN A 302 -17.90 10.91 14.30
N ALA A 303 -16.84 11.21 13.55
CA ALA A 303 -16.34 10.41 12.44
C ALA A 303 -14.82 10.46 12.36
N HIS A 304 -14.24 9.46 11.71
CA HIS A 304 -12.86 9.49 11.23
C HIS A 304 -12.84 10.16 9.86
N VAL A 305 -12.12 11.27 9.74
CA VAL A 305 -12.07 12.10 8.54
C VAL A 305 -10.72 11.95 7.88
N PHE A 306 -10.71 11.59 6.61
CA PHE A 306 -9.50 11.42 5.83
C PHE A 306 -9.01 12.77 5.28
N PRO A 307 -7.69 12.95 5.05
CA PRO A 307 -7.10 14.22 4.63
C PRO A 307 -7.70 14.79 3.33
N ASP A 308 -7.54 16.09 3.12
CA ASP A 308 -7.93 16.74 1.86
C ASP A 308 -7.16 16.14 0.67
N GLY A 309 -7.83 15.98 -0.46
CA GLY A 309 -7.29 15.30 -1.65
C GLY A 309 -7.45 13.78 -1.66
N VAL A 310 -7.91 13.18 -0.55
CA VAL A 310 -8.36 11.79 -0.53
C VAL A 310 -9.84 11.75 -0.90
N GLU A 311 -10.19 11.05 -1.96
CA GLU A 311 -11.58 10.92 -2.42
C GLU A 311 -12.28 9.71 -1.77
N GLU A 312 -13.62 9.68 -1.76
CA GLU A 312 -14.40 8.60 -1.13
C GLU A 312 -13.97 7.21 -1.60
N HIS A 313 -13.72 7.05 -2.90
CA HIS A 313 -13.29 5.78 -3.48
C HIS A 313 -11.97 5.29 -2.89
N GLN A 314 -11.04 6.20 -2.54
CA GLN A 314 -9.75 5.87 -1.94
C GLN A 314 -9.90 5.49 -0.46
N VAL A 315 -10.78 6.19 0.28
CA VAL A 315 -11.12 5.83 1.66
C VAL A 315 -11.73 4.43 1.68
N ARG A 316 -12.72 4.17 0.83
CA ARG A 316 -13.37 2.87 0.71
C ARG A 316 -12.39 1.78 0.29
N GLN A 317 -11.49 2.07 -0.65
CA GLN A 317 -10.44 1.15 -1.06
C GLN A 317 -9.50 0.77 0.10
N SER A 318 -9.09 1.74 0.92
CA SER A 318 -8.19 1.48 2.06
C SER A 318 -8.81 0.54 3.10
N ILE A 319 -10.11 0.67 3.34
CA ILE A 319 -10.87 -0.21 4.25
C ILE A 319 -11.08 -1.58 3.61
N ASP A 320 -11.46 -1.63 2.33
CA ASP A 320 -11.67 -2.88 1.59
C ASP A 320 -10.40 -3.73 1.53
N ASP A 321 -9.23 -3.10 1.37
CA ASP A 321 -7.93 -3.78 1.38
C ASP A 321 -7.69 -4.51 2.70
N VAL A 322 -7.99 -3.85 3.82
CA VAL A 322 -7.88 -4.43 5.16
C VAL A 322 -8.88 -5.58 5.34
N LEU A 323 -10.11 -5.42 4.86
CA LEU A 323 -11.13 -6.48 4.92
C LEU A 323 -10.76 -7.71 4.08
N ALA A 324 -10.16 -7.51 2.92
CA ALA A 324 -9.78 -8.58 2.01
C ALA A 324 -8.56 -9.37 2.52
N THR A 325 -7.60 -8.68 3.14
CA THR A 325 -6.35 -9.29 3.61
C THR A 325 -6.43 -9.78 5.05
N GLY A 326 -7.29 -9.18 5.87
CA GLY A 326 -7.31 -9.37 7.31
C GLY A 326 -6.05 -8.82 8.01
N GLU A 327 -5.31 -7.97 7.32
CA GLU A 327 -3.97 -7.50 7.72
C GLU A 327 -3.86 -5.99 7.51
N ILE A 328 -3.07 -5.34 8.36
CA ILE A 328 -2.75 -3.91 8.25
C ILE A 328 -1.28 -3.68 8.60
N TYR A 329 -0.65 -2.70 7.97
CA TYR A 329 0.63 -2.18 8.43
C TYR A 329 0.40 -0.99 9.34
N THR A 330 0.86 -1.11 10.58
CA THR A 330 0.77 -0.05 11.59
C THR A 330 2.06 0.76 11.66
N ALA A 331 2.01 1.96 12.26
CA ALA A 331 3.21 2.72 12.59
C ALA A 331 4.22 1.87 13.40
N GLN A 332 3.73 1.00 14.28
CA GLN A 332 4.56 0.09 15.07
C GLN A 332 5.27 -0.97 14.18
N ASP A 333 4.60 -1.49 13.15
CA ASP A 333 5.19 -2.46 12.22
C ASP A 333 6.35 -1.86 11.41
N PHE A 334 6.22 -0.58 11.05
CA PHE A 334 7.28 0.23 10.44
C PHE A 334 8.34 0.71 11.44
N GLU A 335 8.11 0.53 12.75
CA GLU A 335 8.89 1.13 13.83
C GLU A 335 9.03 2.65 13.67
N PHE A 336 7.95 3.30 13.20
CA PHE A 336 7.90 4.73 13.01
C PHE A 336 7.69 5.43 14.35
N PHE A 337 8.74 6.08 14.84
CA PHE A 337 8.71 6.93 16.03
C PHE A 337 9.31 8.29 15.68
N ALA A 338 8.45 9.31 15.54
CA ALA A 338 8.90 10.65 15.15
C ALA A 338 9.95 11.18 16.12
N THR A 339 11.05 11.71 15.56
CA THR A 339 12.13 12.31 16.34
C THR A 339 11.66 13.57 17.05
N GLN A 340 11.89 13.66 18.36
CA GLN A 340 11.46 14.81 19.14
C GLN A 340 12.29 16.05 18.85
N ARG A 341 11.66 17.23 18.90
CA ARG A 341 12.29 18.53 18.58
C ARG A 341 13.65 18.77 19.27
N PRO A 342 13.84 18.44 20.57
CA PRO A 342 15.16 18.60 21.20
C PRO A 342 16.25 17.78 20.51
N GLU A 343 15.95 16.53 20.13
CA GLU A 343 16.91 15.66 19.45
C GLU A 343 17.12 16.08 17.99
N VAL A 344 16.07 16.51 17.29
CA VAL A 344 16.20 17.09 15.93
C VAL A 344 17.16 18.29 15.93
N ASN A 345 17.00 19.22 16.89
CA ASN A 345 17.87 20.38 17.01
C ASN A 345 19.33 19.97 17.30
N ARG A 346 19.54 18.98 18.18
CA ARG A 346 20.86 18.42 18.48
C ARG A 346 21.49 17.81 17.23
N MET A 347 20.73 17.02 16.47
CA MET A 347 21.18 16.41 15.22
C MET A 347 21.64 17.45 14.21
N VAL A 348 20.84 18.50 13.97
CA VAL A 348 21.17 19.59 13.04
C VAL A 348 22.43 20.35 13.48
N MET A 349 22.56 20.64 14.78
CA MET A 349 23.74 21.31 15.34
C MET A 349 25.01 20.47 15.13
N LEU A 350 24.95 19.17 15.48
CA LEU A 350 26.08 18.27 15.37
C LEU A 350 26.44 17.93 13.91
N ALA A 351 25.48 18.05 13.00
CA ALA A 351 25.71 17.91 11.57
C ALA A 351 26.52 19.05 10.96
N ASP A 352 26.64 20.21 11.62
CA ASP A 352 27.30 21.42 11.06
C ASP A 352 26.74 21.78 9.67
N LEU A 353 25.41 21.77 9.54
CA LEU A 353 24.72 22.11 8.28
C LEU A 353 25.02 23.54 7.85
N ARG A 354 25.24 23.73 6.54
CA ARG A 354 25.50 25.03 5.93
C ARG A 354 24.64 25.22 4.68
N PRO A 355 24.25 26.46 4.35
CA PRO A 355 23.52 26.74 3.12
C PRO A 355 24.20 26.12 1.88
N GLY A 356 23.40 25.47 1.03
CA GLY A 356 23.88 24.82 -0.21
C GLY A 356 24.43 23.40 -0.05
N MET A 357 24.55 22.86 1.17
CA MET A 357 24.88 21.45 1.37
C MET A 357 23.75 20.52 0.93
N LYS A 358 24.08 19.36 0.37
CA LYS A 358 23.12 18.29 0.06
C LYS A 358 22.92 17.39 1.26
N VAL A 359 21.67 17.22 1.70
CA VAL A 359 21.29 16.43 2.87
C VAL A 359 20.43 15.24 2.45
N LEU A 360 20.73 14.08 3.01
CA LEU A 360 19.93 12.86 2.87
C LEU A 360 19.27 12.49 4.20
N GLU A 361 17.96 12.25 4.17
CA GLU A 361 17.24 11.57 5.25
C GLU A 361 16.65 10.25 4.73
N PRO A 362 17.21 9.09 5.13
CA PRO A 362 16.90 7.79 4.53
C PRO A 362 15.61 7.13 5.05
N SER A 363 15.03 7.65 6.13
CA SER A 363 13.83 7.12 6.78
C SER A 363 13.01 8.27 7.37
N ALA A 364 12.49 9.12 6.49
CA ALA A 364 12.09 10.48 6.81
C ALA A 364 10.82 10.62 7.66
N GLY A 365 10.00 9.58 7.76
CA GLY A 365 8.76 9.61 8.51
C GLY A 365 7.87 10.77 8.06
N THR A 366 7.33 11.54 9.01
CA THR A 366 6.56 12.75 8.72
C THR A 366 7.42 14.00 8.45
N GLY A 367 8.75 13.86 8.36
CA GLY A 367 9.66 14.93 7.93
C GLY A 367 10.22 15.82 9.04
N ALA A 368 10.21 15.39 10.30
CA ALA A 368 10.67 16.21 11.42
C ALA A 368 12.13 16.69 11.27
N ILE A 369 13.03 15.79 10.87
CA ILE A 369 14.44 16.09 10.62
C ILE A 369 14.60 16.82 9.27
N ALA A 370 13.92 16.36 8.22
CA ALA A 370 13.97 16.93 6.87
C ALA A 370 13.59 18.42 6.87
N LEU A 371 12.53 18.79 7.61
CA LEU A 371 12.10 20.18 7.76
C LEU A 371 13.18 21.03 8.42
N ALA A 372 13.74 20.56 9.54
CA ALA A 372 14.79 21.28 10.25
C ALA A 372 16.07 21.42 9.40
N ALA A 373 16.42 20.41 8.60
CA ALA A 373 17.51 20.52 7.64
C ALA A 373 17.19 21.53 6.53
N ALA A 374 15.97 21.48 5.99
CA ALA A 374 15.51 22.37 4.93
C ALA A 374 15.50 23.85 5.33
N GLU A 375 15.28 24.16 6.62
CA GLU A 375 15.40 25.52 7.17
C GLU A 375 16.82 26.09 7.00
N VAL A 376 17.86 25.24 6.99
CA VAL A 376 19.26 25.66 6.87
C VAL A 376 19.77 25.57 5.44
N VAL A 377 19.52 24.44 4.76
CA VAL A 377 20.13 24.15 3.45
C VAL A 377 19.23 24.51 2.27
N GLY A 378 17.94 24.77 2.52
CA GLY A 378 16.91 24.92 1.51
C GLY A 378 16.30 23.58 1.10
N LYS A 379 14.96 23.53 0.97
CA LYS A 379 14.19 22.30 0.72
C LYS A 379 14.65 21.51 -0.50
N SER A 380 15.06 22.17 -1.58
CA SER A 380 15.55 21.53 -2.81
C SER A 380 16.87 20.76 -2.64
N ASN A 381 17.56 20.96 -1.53
CA ASN A 381 18.81 20.27 -1.19
C ASN A 381 18.62 19.10 -0.21
N VAL A 382 17.38 18.80 0.18
CA VAL A 382 17.04 17.68 1.07
C VAL A 382 16.39 16.57 0.26
N THR A 383 17.01 15.39 0.26
CA THR A 383 16.45 14.16 -0.34
C THR A 383 15.92 13.26 0.77
N CYS A 384 14.67 12.81 0.63
CA CYS A 384 14.01 11.93 1.59
C CYS A 384 13.68 10.57 0.97
N PHE A 385 13.88 9.49 1.72
CA PHE A 385 13.28 8.19 1.45
C PHE A 385 12.36 7.81 2.62
N GLU A 386 11.24 7.15 2.29
CA GLU A 386 10.24 6.73 3.27
C GLU A 386 9.49 5.51 2.74
N LEU A 387 9.19 4.55 3.62
CA LEU A 387 8.57 3.28 3.25
C LEU A 387 7.06 3.24 3.53
N MET A 388 6.57 4.04 4.49
CA MET A 388 5.15 4.10 4.84
C MET A 388 4.42 5.10 3.93
N GLN A 389 3.44 4.62 3.15
CA GLN A 389 2.69 5.43 2.18
C GLN A 389 2.11 6.72 2.77
N ARG A 390 1.54 6.67 3.98
CA ARG A 390 0.98 7.84 4.67
C ARG A 390 2.04 8.91 4.95
N ASN A 391 3.24 8.48 5.33
CA ASN A 391 4.35 9.38 5.60
C ASN A 391 4.89 10.00 4.30
N VAL A 392 4.95 9.23 3.21
CA VAL A 392 5.25 9.75 1.86
C VAL A 392 4.28 10.87 1.47
N GLN A 393 2.98 10.65 1.63
CA GLN A 393 1.95 11.66 1.34
C GLN A 393 2.15 12.92 2.19
N THR A 394 2.50 12.75 3.47
CA THR A 394 2.82 13.86 4.37
C THR A 394 4.03 14.65 3.87
N LEU A 395 5.11 13.98 3.48
CA LEU A 395 6.31 14.63 2.93
C LEU A 395 6.04 15.36 1.61
N GLN A 396 5.24 14.76 0.73
CA GLN A 396 4.81 15.39 -0.53
C GLN A 396 3.97 16.63 -0.28
N ALA A 397 3.02 16.59 0.67
CA ALA A 397 2.22 17.74 1.08
C ALA A 397 3.09 18.86 1.70
N LEU A 398 4.17 18.49 2.39
CA LEU A 398 5.20 19.43 2.87
C LEU A 398 6.09 19.96 1.74
N GLY A 399 5.96 19.47 0.50
CA GLY A 399 6.68 19.93 -0.68
C GLY A 399 8.06 19.29 -0.90
N PHE A 400 8.34 18.16 -0.25
CA PHE A 400 9.54 17.36 -0.56
C PHE A 400 9.31 16.52 -1.81
N ALA A 401 10.35 16.36 -2.63
CA ALA A 401 10.31 15.51 -3.82
C ALA A 401 10.54 14.04 -3.42
N VAL A 402 9.45 13.33 -3.11
CA VAL A 402 9.47 11.90 -2.74
C VAL A 402 8.68 11.11 -3.79
N ASP A 403 9.35 10.16 -4.45
CA ASP A 403 8.82 9.33 -5.53
C ASP A 403 8.26 8.00 -4.99
N GLY A 404 7.18 8.12 -4.21
CA GLY A 404 6.47 6.99 -3.61
C GLY A 404 7.19 6.29 -2.44
N PRO A 405 6.58 5.23 -1.87
CA PRO A 405 7.23 4.37 -0.89
C PRO A 405 8.46 3.67 -1.45
N ARG A 406 9.58 3.68 -0.71
CA ARG A 406 10.82 3.05 -1.15
C ARG A 406 11.63 2.47 0.01
N ASP A 407 12.14 1.25 -0.15
CA ASP A 407 13.15 0.69 0.77
C ASP A 407 14.50 1.36 0.48
N PHE A 408 14.96 2.20 1.41
CA PHE A 408 16.25 2.88 1.30
C PHE A 408 17.43 1.90 1.13
N LEU A 409 17.35 0.71 1.71
CA LEU A 409 18.42 -0.28 1.64
C LEU A 409 18.54 -0.94 0.25
N GLU A 410 17.60 -0.69 -0.66
CA GLU A 410 17.65 -1.08 -2.07
C GLU A 410 18.10 0.05 -2.98
N VAL A 411 18.14 1.30 -2.48
CA VAL A 411 18.59 2.45 -3.26
C VAL A 411 20.09 2.32 -3.53
N PRO A 412 20.54 2.34 -4.80
CA PRO A 412 21.96 2.30 -5.13
C PRO A 412 22.69 3.53 -4.57
N ALA A 413 23.76 3.29 -3.80
CA ALA A 413 24.51 4.37 -3.19
C ALA A 413 25.34 5.16 -4.21
N GLN A 414 25.23 6.48 -4.14
CA GLN A 414 26.07 7.43 -4.88
C GLN A 414 26.60 8.48 -3.92
N ALA A 415 27.93 8.58 -3.79
CA ALA A 415 28.64 9.48 -2.89
C ALA A 415 28.49 10.96 -3.31
N SER A 416 27.33 11.54 -3.02
CA SER A 416 26.88 12.83 -3.53
C SER A 416 26.32 13.77 -2.47
N PHE A 417 26.14 13.28 -1.24
CA PHE A 417 25.61 14.04 -0.11
C PHE A 417 26.74 14.55 0.79
N ASP A 418 26.55 15.75 1.34
CA ASP A 418 27.47 16.34 2.31
C ASP A 418 27.14 15.84 3.72
N VAL A 419 25.85 15.66 4.02
CA VAL A 419 25.35 15.21 5.32
C VAL A 419 24.25 14.16 5.18
N VAL A 420 24.24 13.20 6.09
CA VAL A 420 23.12 12.31 6.37
C VAL A 420 22.59 12.59 7.76
N LEU A 421 21.27 12.72 7.90
CA LEU A 421 20.58 12.72 9.19
C LEU A 421 19.60 11.55 9.22
N ALA A 422 19.62 10.71 10.27
CA ALA A 422 18.77 9.52 10.28
C ALA A 422 18.25 9.14 11.68
N ASN A 423 17.02 8.65 11.74
CA ASN A 423 16.49 7.89 12.87
C ASN A 423 15.84 6.61 12.32
N PRO A 424 16.64 5.59 11.96
CA PRO A 424 16.15 4.37 11.33
C PRO A 424 15.34 3.48 12.28
N PRO A 425 14.58 2.51 11.75
CA PRO A 425 14.02 1.42 12.56
C PRO A 425 15.13 0.59 13.23
N PHE A 426 14.89 0.04 14.42
CA PHE A 426 15.94 -0.55 15.28
C PHE A 426 15.99 -2.08 15.25
N SER A 427 14.84 -2.75 15.16
CA SER A 427 14.75 -4.19 15.39
C SER A 427 15.59 -4.98 14.39
N GLY A 428 16.14 -6.12 14.83
CA GLY A 428 16.91 -7.01 13.95
C GLY A 428 18.16 -6.40 13.32
N SER A 429 18.75 -5.36 13.95
CA SER A 429 19.90 -4.61 13.42
C SER A 429 19.60 -3.85 12.13
N LYS A 430 18.33 -3.44 11.93
CA LYS A 430 17.93 -2.54 10.84
C LYS A 430 18.66 -1.19 10.95
N ASP A 431 18.85 -0.68 12.16
CA ASP A 431 19.57 0.57 12.43
C ASP A 431 21.00 0.49 11.91
N VAL A 432 21.72 -0.57 12.27
CA VAL A 432 23.08 -0.86 11.79
C VAL A 432 23.12 -0.93 10.26
N ALA A 433 22.17 -1.62 9.63
CA ALA A 433 22.10 -1.74 8.18
C ALA A 433 21.86 -0.39 7.48
N HIS A 434 20.95 0.44 8.02
CA HIS A 434 20.66 1.77 7.48
C HIS A 434 21.85 2.71 7.64
N ILE A 435 22.47 2.74 8.81
CA ILE A 435 23.62 3.63 9.10
C ILE A 435 24.81 3.27 8.21
N GLU A 436 25.13 1.99 8.09
CA GLU A 436 26.23 1.53 7.22
C GLU A 436 25.95 1.83 5.74
N HIS A 437 24.74 1.55 5.26
CA HIS A 437 24.36 1.85 3.88
C HIS A 437 24.37 3.35 3.60
N ALA A 438 23.87 4.17 4.54
CA ALA A 438 23.83 5.62 4.40
C ALA A 438 25.23 6.26 4.38
N MET A 439 26.22 5.70 5.06
CA MET A 439 27.60 6.15 4.98
C MET A 439 28.13 6.15 3.53
N ARG A 440 27.66 5.23 2.68
CA ARG A 440 28.08 5.10 1.26
C ARG A 440 27.54 6.21 0.35
N PHE A 441 26.56 6.98 0.82
CA PHE A 441 25.99 8.13 0.09
C PHE A 441 26.76 9.43 0.35
N LEU A 442 27.62 9.45 1.37
CA LEU A 442 28.40 10.61 1.72
C LEU A 442 29.59 10.79 0.77
N LYS A 443 29.85 12.04 0.40
CA LYS A 443 31.14 12.45 -0.19
C LYS A 443 32.27 12.14 0.79
N PRO A 444 33.52 12.00 0.31
CA PRO A 444 34.66 11.85 1.21
C PRO A 444 34.73 12.95 2.26
N GLY A 445 34.82 12.57 3.55
CA GLY A 445 34.79 13.51 4.68
C GLY A 445 33.40 14.03 5.09
N GLY A 446 32.33 13.63 4.40
CA GLY A 446 30.94 13.96 4.76
C GLY A 446 30.56 13.43 6.15
N ARG A 447 29.48 13.98 6.72
CA ARG A 447 29.07 13.68 8.11
C ARG A 447 27.74 12.93 8.16
N LEU A 448 27.66 11.92 9.01
CA LEU A 448 26.42 11.20 9.32
C LEU A 448 26.07 11.46 10.78
N VAL A 449 24.83 11.91 11.04
CA VAL A 449 24.29 11.96 12.40
C VAL A 449 23.08 11.04 12.49
N ALA A 450 23.11 10.05 13.36
CA ALA A 450 22.03 9.08 13.48
C ALA A 450 21.66 8.76 14.92
N ILE A 451 20.38 8.50 15.15
CA ILE A 451 19.88 7.92 16.39
C ILE A 451 19.75 6.41 16.19
N CYS A 452 20.24 5.60 17.13
CA CYS A 452 20.19 4.15 17.03
C CYS A 452 19.91 3.48 18.37
N SER A 453 19.64 2.17 18.34
CA SER A 453 19.45 1.40 19.56
C SER A 453 20.73 1.34 20.41
N THR A 454 20.60 1.04 21.70
CA THR A 454 21.74 0.70 22.56
C THR A 454 22.20 -0.76 22.41
N SER A 455 21.49 -1.57 21.62
CA SER A 455 21.71 -3.02 21.57
C SER A 455 23.12 -3.37 21.09
N TRP A 456 23.66 -2.60 20.14
CA TRP A 456 24.97 -2.87 19.56
C TRP A 456 26.12 -2.65 20.53
N THR A 457 25.97 -1.90 21.63
CA THR A 457 27.05 -1.70 22.63
C THR A 457 27.19 -2.83 23.64
N HIS A 458 26.18 -3.68 23.78
CA HIS A 458 26.16 -4.72 24.83
C HIS A 458 25.91 -6.12 24.29
N ALA A 459 25.29 -6.25 23.11
CA ALA A 459 25.02 -7.56 22.51
C ALA A 459 26.33 -8.25 22.10
N ASN A 460 26.45 -9.55 22.41
CA ASN A 460 27.59 -10.37 22.01
C ASN A 460 27.39 -11.05 20.64
N SER A 461 26.63 -10.41 19.74
CA SER A 461 26.41 -10.91 18.38
C SER A 461 27.57 -10.52 17.45
N ALA A 462 27.77 -11.26 16.36
CA ALA A 462 28.81 -10.94 15.39
C ALA A 462 28.60 -9.55 14.75
N ILE A 463 27.34 -9.20 14.47
CA ILE A 463 26.98 -7.89 13.89
C ILE A 463 27.22 -6.75 14.87
N ALA A 464 26.93 -6.94 16.16
CA ALA A 464 27.18 -5.92 17.18
C ALA A 464 28.68 -5.63 17.32
N ARG A 465 29.52 -6.66 17.39
CA ARG A 465 31.00 -6.48 17.44
C ARG A 465 31.54 -5.82 16.16
N ALA A 466 31.05 -6.24 14.99
CA ALA A 466 31.46 -5.63 13.73
C ALA A 466 31.07 -4.14 13.66
N PHE A 467 29.87 -3.79 14.14
CA PHE A 467 29.41 -2.41 14.19
C PHE A 467 30.16 -1.57 15.23
N GLN A 468 30.49 -2.11 16.40
CA GLN A 468 31.34 -1.42 17.40
C GLN A 468 32.68 -1.02 16.78
N ASN A 469 33.41 -1.96 16.19
CA ASN A 469 34.69 -1.67 15.53
C ASN A 469 34.52 -0.62 14.42
N TRP A 470 33.47 -0.76 13.61
CA TRP A 470 33.21 0.18 12.53
C TRP A 470 32.86 1.58 13.04
N VAL A 471 32.12 1.70 14.15
CA VAL A 471 31.84 2.99 14.80
C VAL A 471 33.14 3.57 15.37
N ASP A 472 34.00 2.77 15.99
CA ASP A 472 35.29 3.24 16.51
C ASP A 472 36.17 3.84 15.40
N ASP A 473 36.15 3.24 14.20
CA ASP A 473 36.92 3.72 13.05
C ASP A 473 36.41 5.05 12.45
N HIS A 474 35.12 5.37 12.61
CA HIS A 474 34.47 6.50 11.92
C HIS A 474 33.88 7.57 12.84
N SER A 475 33.79 7.31 14.14
CA SER A 475 33.07 8.20 15.06
C SER A 475 33.84 9.49 15.36
N ILE A 476 33.09 10.58 15.39
CA ILE A 476 33.47 11.87 15.98
C ILE A 476 32.94 11.94 17.42
N ALA A 477 31.69 11.50 17.63
CA ALA A 477 31.04 11.48 18.93
C ALA A 477 30.01 10.35 19.04
N VAL A 478 29.85 9.83 20.25
CA VAL A 478 28.81 8.86 20.63
C VAL A 478 28.21 9.34 21.94
N GLU A 479 26.95 9.77 21.92
CA GLU A 479 26.26 10.35 23.07
C GLU A 479 25.07 9.48 23.48
N ASP A 480 24.83 9.36 24.79
CA ASP A 480 23.66 8.68 25.31
C ASP A 480 22.41 9.57 25.21
N ILE A 481 21.27 8.96 24.89
CA ILE A 481 19.95 9.54 25.01
C ILE A 481 19.16 8.67 26.00
N GLU A 482 18.80 9.25 27.14
CA GLU A 482 18.13 8.55 28.22
C GLU A 482 16.75 8.00 27.81
N ALA A 483 16.34 6.93 28.50
CA ALA A 483 14.98 6.40 28.40
C ALA A 483 13.94 7.50 28.66
N GLY A 484 12.90 7.56 27.81
CA GLY A 484 11.84 8.56 27.91
C GLY A 484 11.97 9.76 26.97
N ALA A 485 13.11 9.96 26.32
CA ALA A 485 13.28 11.01 25.31
C ALA A 485 12.29 10.89 24.14
N PHE A 486 11.80 9.68 23.85
CA PHE A 486 10.83 9.40 22.78
C PHE A 486 9.44 9.01 23.30
N ARG A 487 9.16 9.21 24.60
CA ARG A 487 7.90 8.78 25.21
C ARG A 487 6.67 9.41 24.54
N ALA A 488 6.80 10.66 24.10
CA ALA A 488 5.77 11.37 23.36
C ALA A 488 5.46 10.78 21.97
N SER A 489 6.40 10.04 21.38
CA SER A 489 6.20 9.28 20.14
C SER A 489 5.78 7.82 20.37
N GLY A 490 5.66 7.38 21.62
CA GLY A 490 5.17 6.04 21.96
C GLY A 490 6.25 4.98 22.27
N THR A 491 7.49 5.38 22.54
CA THR A 491 8.55 4.45 22.99
C THR A 491 9.36 5.01 24.15
N ASP A 492 9.76 4.15 25.10
CA ASP A 492 10.52 4.53 26.31
C ASP A 492 11.96 3.99 26.29
N VAL A 493 12.43 3.53 25.12
CA VAL A 493 13.71 2.84 24.99
C VAL A 493 14.86 3.85 25.03
N ALA A 494 15.94 3.53 25.77
CA ALA A 494 17.19 4.29 25.74
C ALA A 494 17.88 4.14 24.36
N THR A 495 18.41 5.23 23.84
CA THR A 495 19.01 5.29 22.49
C THR A 495 20.39 5.94 22.53
N LYS A 496 21.12 5.89 21.40
CA LYS A 496 22.40 6.58 21.23
C LYS A 496 22.33 7.52 20.04
N LEU A 497 22.99 8.67 20.17
CA LEU A 497 23.26 9.59 19.09
C LEU A 497 24.69 9.35 18.59
N LEU A 498 24.83 9.00 17.32
CA LEU A 498 26.10 8.79 16.65
C LEU A 498 26.39 9.98 15.73
N VAL A 499 27.60 10.52 15.84
CA VAL A 499 28.17 11.45 14.86
C VAL A 499 29.36 10.75 14.22
N LEU A 500 29.26 10.42 12.95
CA LEU A 500 30.28 9.69 12.19
C LEU A 500 30.78 10.54 11.01
N GLN A 501 31.99 10.25 10.55
CA GLN A 501 32.59 10.87 9.38
C GLN A 501 32.96 9.82 8.33
N ALA A 502 32.55 10.06 7.08
CA ALA A 502 32.99 9.25 5.96
C ALA A 502 34.51 9.41 5.75
N PRO A 503 35.23 8.36 5.33
CA PRO A 503 36.67 8.44 5.08
C PRO A 503 37.00 9.59 4.13
N ARG A 504 38.02 10.38 4.46
CA ARG A 504 38.54 11.37 3.52
C ARG A 504 39.29 10.64 2.42
N ALA A 505 39.17 11.13 1.18
CA ALA A 505 40.05 10.65 0.12
C ALA A 505 41.49 10.86 0.61
N ALA A 506 42.32 9.83 0.54
CA ALA A 506 43.73 9.99 0.85
C ALA A 506 44.24 11.13 -0.03
N ALA A 507 44.63 12.24 0.59
CA ALA A 507 45.39 13.28 -0.10
C ALA A 507 46.54 12.54 -0.78
N ALA A 508 46.65 12.66 -2.11
CA ALA A 508 47.73 12.05 -2.85
C ALA A 508 49.03 12.47 -2.15
N ALA A 509 49.63 11.54 -1.41
CA ALA A 509 50.86 11.74 -0.70
C ALA A 509 51.96 11.89 -1.75
N LYS A 510 52.20 13.13 -2.16
CA LYS A 510 53.53 13.59 -2.53
C LYS A 510 53.95 14.58 -1.45
N THR A 511 54.66 14.02 -0.48
CA THR A 511 55.74 14.70 0.21
C THR A 511 56.64 15.34 -0.84
N GLU A 512 56.55 16.66 -1.01
CA GLU A 512 57.73 17.46 -1.34
C GLU A 512 58.10 18.20 -0.05
N GLU A 513 59.30 17.88 0.43
CA GLU A 513 59.95 18.57 1.54
C GLU A 513 60.05 20.07 1.28
N PRO A 514 59.97 20.93 2.31
CA PRO A 514 60.08 22.36 2.13
C PRO A 514 61.53 22.71 1.78
N THR A 515 61.77 23.20 0.57
CA THR A 515 63.01 23.91 0.25
C THR A 515 62.86 25.37 0.69
N GLU A 516 63.65 25.70 1.70
CA GLU A 516 63.87 27.04 2.22
C GLU A 516 64.63 27.88 1.18
N ALA A 517 63.94 28.81 0.48
CA ALA A 517 64.59 29.97 -0.13
C ALA A 517 63.59 31.07 -0.54
N ALA A 518 63.82 32.25 0.03
CA ALA A 518 63.54 33.59 -0.51
C ALA A 518 62.08 34.05 -0.66
N TYR A 519 61.57 34.71 0.39
CA TYR A 519 60.73 35.90 0.22
C TYR A 519 61.49 37.13 0.73
N ALA A 520 62.04 37.88 -0.21
CA ALA A 520 62.42 39.26 0.00
C ALA A 520 61.17 40.14 -0.06
N SER A 521 61.13 41.09 0.86
CA SER A 521 60.15 42.15 1.06
C SER A 521 59.59 42.79 -0.22
N THR A 522 58.27 43.00 -0.26
CA THR A 522 57.72 44.25 -0.79
C THR A 522 56.44 44.58 -0.04
N ALA A 523 56.53 45.62 0.80
CA ALA A 523 55.40 46.30 1.40
C ALA A 523 54.69 47.13 0.32
N LEU A 524 53.36 47.11 0.32
CA LEU A 524 52.55 48.14 -0.33
C LEU A 524 51.43 48.54 0.64
N GLU A 525 51.50 49.82 0.98
CA GLU A 525 50.68 50.56 1.92
C GLU A 525 49.21 50.60 1.50
N VAL A 526 48.30 50.50 2.46
CA VAL A 526 46.88 50.84 2.27
C VAL A 526 46.59 52.09 3.09
N ASP A 527 46.33 53.16 2.35
CA ASP A 527 45.96 54.49 2.81
C ASP A 527 44.59 54.47 3.51
N THR A 528 44.52 55.02 4.71
CA THR A 528 43.27 55.19 5.48
C THR A 528 43.03 56.67 5.76
N PRO A 529 41.95 57.27 5.23
CA PRO A 529 41.53 58.58 5.68
C PRO A 529 40.79 58.48 7.01
N ARG A 530 41.38 59.10 8.03
CA ARG A 530 40.78 59.46 9.32
C ARG A 530 39.55 60.35 9.10
N ILE A 531 38.43 60.00 9.73
CA ILE A 531 37.40 60.99 10.13
C ILE A 531 37.50 61.17 11.65
N THR A 532 37.81 62.41 12.04
CA THR A 532 37.96 62.90 13.40
C THR A 532 36.66 63.51 13.91
N GLY A 533 36.17 63.07 15.07
CA GLY A 533 35.10 63.75 15.81
C GLY A 533 34.73 62.98 17.09
N LYS A 534 34.99 63.56 18.27
CA LYS A 534 34.74 63.00 19.62
C LYS A 534 33.28 63.23 20.10
N PRO A 535 32.85 62.58 21.20
CA PRO A 535 31.47 62.13 21.45
C PRO A 535 30.69 62.95 22.51
N ALA A 536 29.39 62.61 22.68
CA ALA A 536 28.57 62.53 23.92
C ALA A 536 27.11 63.01 23.69
N PRO A 537 26.12 62.73 24.57
CA PRO A 537 25.97 61.66 25.59
C PRO A 537 24.63 60.86 25.45
N ASP A 538 24.45 59.87 26.33
CA ASP A 538 23.25 59.06 26.57
C ASP A 538 21.94 59.87 26.66
N THR A 539 20.82 59.30 26.18
CA THR A 539 19.54 59.12 26.91
C THR A 539 18.41 58.57 26.01
N VAL A 540 17.49 57.81 26.65
CA VAL A 540 16.10 57.46 26.24
C VAL A 540 15.99 56.31 25.20
N MET A 541 15.88 55.01 25.56
CA MET A 541 14.73 54.27 26.15
C MET A 541 13.35 54.69 25.62
N GLU A 542 12.59 53.71 25.08
CA GLU A 542 11.20 53.80 24.61
C GLU A 542 10.99 54.42 23.23
N ASP A 543 10.82 53.54 22.20
CA ASP A 543 9.81 53.65 21.12
C ASP A 543 10.16 52.82 19.86
N LEU A 544 10.34 51.50 20.01
CA LEU A 544 10.31 50.57 18.86
C LEU A 544 9.51 49.29 19.18
N ALA A 545 8.40 49.47 19.89
CA ALA A 545 7.31 48.51 19.92
C ALA A 545 6.10 49.15 19.25
N ASN A 546 6.04 49.09 17.91
CA ASN A 546 4.82 49.10 17.09
C ASN A 546 5.19 49.21 15.59
N ALA A 547 5.51 48.07 14.97
CA ALA A 547 5.42 47.92 13.52
C ALA A 547 5.20 46.44 13.18
N PHE A 548 4.10 45.88 13.71
CA PHE A 548 3.41 44.74 13.14
C PHE A 548 2.04 45.24 12.68
N PHE A 549 1.92 45.46 11.37
CA PHE A 549 0.68 45.38 10.61
C PHE A 549 0.94 44.48 9.41
#